data_AF-A0ABD2ZL61-F1
#
_entry.id   AF-A0ABD2ZL61-F1
#
_cell.length_a   1.000
_cell.length_b   1.000
_cell.length_c   1.000
_cell.angle_alpha   90.00
_cell.angle_beta   90.00
_cell.angle_gamma   90.00
#
_symmetry.space_group_name_H-M   'P 1'
#
loop_
_entity.id
_entity.type
_entity.pdbx_description
1 polymer ?
#
loop_
_entity_poly.entity_id
_entity_poly.type
_entity_poly.pdbx_seq_one_letter_code
_entity_poly.pdbx_strand_id
1 'polypeptide(L)' 'MKDYHCLIPEGVGDLNNLKRLGLEENQFEGPVPRNIGNLTMLQVLCLGYNNLTGEENDKLGESIKSLEKKLTGL' A
#
# COMPACT_ATOMS: atom_id res chain seq x y z
N MET A 1 14.15 -4.04 -24.24
CA MET A 1 14.29 -3.00 -23.19
C MET A 1 13.62 -3.55 -21.95
N LYS A 2 14.26 -3.46 -20.77
CA LYS A 2 13.58 -3.83 -19.52
C LYS A 2 12.61 -2.70 -19.20
N ASP A 3 11.31 -2.99 -19.24
CA ASP A 3 10.27 -2.10 -18.71
C ASP A 3 10.49 -2.01 -17.20
N TYR A 4 11.05 -0.89 -16.75
CA TYR A 4 11.09 -0.55 -15.33
C TYR A 4 9.79 0.20 -15.03
N HIS A 5 8.73 -0.56 -14.78
CA HIS A 5 7.53 0.01 -14.18
C HIS A 5 7.86 0.52 -12.78
N CYS A 6 7.36 1.70 -12.45
CA CYS A 6 7.48 2.28 -11.11
C CYS A 6 6.44 1.65 -10.18
N LEU A 7 6.50 0.34 -9.96
CA LEU A 7 5.60 -0.35 -9.03
C LEU A 7 6.13 -0.32 -7.60
N ILE A 8 5.23 -0.38 -6.61
CA ILE A 8 5.62 -0.71 -5.24
C ILE A 8 6.03 -2.19 -5.22
N PRO A 9 7.25 -2.54 -4.78
CA PRO A 9 7.70 -3.94 -4.77
C PRO A 9 6.90 -4.79 -3.77
N GLU A 10 6.59 -6.04 -4.13
CA GLU A 10 5.94 -6.98 -3.21
C GLU A 10 6.74 -7.17 -1.92
N GLY A 11 8.08 -7.10 -1.95
CA GLY A 11 8.92 -7.23 -0.75
C GLY A 11 8.61 -6.22 0.37
N VAL A 12 7.88 -5.13 0.08
CA VAL A 12 7.37 -4.22 1.12
C VAL A 12 6.49 -4.95 2.13
N GLY A 13 5.73 -5.96 1.72
CA GLY A 13 4.86 -6.75 2.61
C GLY A 13 5.60 -7.63 3.62
N ASP A 14 6.90 -7.85 3.44
CA ASP A 14 7.70 -8.69 4.35
C ASP A 14 8.27 -7.89 5.54
N LEU A 15 8.06 -6.57 5.57
CA LEU A 15 8.56 -5.68 6.61
C LEU A 15 7.68 -5.73 7.87
N ASN A 16 7.52 -6.91 8.48
CA ASN A 16 6.57 -7.18 9.57
C ASN A 16 6.68 -6.26 10.80
N ASN A 17 7.84 -5.63 11.03
CA ASN A 17 8.07 -4.71 12.14
C ASN A 17 7.86 -3.23 11.75
N LEU A 18 7.50 -2.94 10.50
CA LEU A 18 7.35 -1.59 9.99
C LEU A 18 6.14 -0.91 10.65
N LYS A 19 6.39 0.24 11.28
CA LYS A 19 5.34 1.04 11.93
C LYS A 19 4.82 2.18 11.07
N ARG A 20 5.63 2.66 10.13
CA ARG A 20 5.31 3.80 9.27
C ARG A 20 5.84 3.54 7.87
N LEU A 21 4.98 3.70 6.87
CA LEU A 21 5.32 3.63 5.46
C LEU A 21 4.81 4.91 4.79
N GLY A 22 5.74 5.79 4.43
CA GLY A 22 5.45 7.00 3.64
C GLY A 22 6.02 6.82 2.24
N LEU A 23 5.14 6.85 1.25
CA LEU A 23 5.46 6.80 -0.18
C LEU A 23 4.72 7.91 -0.93
N GLU A 24 4.16 8.88 -0.22
CA GLU A 24 3.45 10.01 -0.79
C GLU A 24 4.34 10.85 -1.72
N GLU A 25 3.72 11.51 -2.69
CA GLU A 25 4.39 12.42 -3.63
C GLU A 25 5.47 11.73 -4.49
N ASN A 26 5.17 10.52 -4.96
CA ASN A 26 6.02 9.75 -5.88
C ASN A 26 5.30 9.50 -7.22
N GLN A 27 5.98 8.80 -8.13
CA GLN A 27 5.44 8.39 -9.43
C GLN A 27 5.09 6.90 -9.46
N PHE A 28 4.76 6.30 -8.30
CA PHE A 28 4.39 4.89 -8.28
C PHE A 28 3.09 4.67 -9.08
N GLU A 29 3.08 3.66 -9.91
CA GLU A 29 1.96 3.29 -10.79
C GLU A 29 1.47 1.87 -10.49
N GLY A 30 0.29 1.52 -11.02
CA GLY A 30 -0.28 0.18 -10.86
C GLY A 30 -0.82 -0.11 -9.44
N PRO A 31 -1.18 -1.36 -9.14
CA PRO A 31 -1.84 -1.70 -7.89
C PRO A 31 -0.88 -1.69 -6.70
N VAL A 32 -1.43 -1.38 -5.51
CA VAL A 32 -0.72 -1.62 -4.25
C VAL A 32 -0.60 -3.13 -4.02
N PRO A 33 0.59 -3.67 -3.70
CA PRO A 33 0.77 -5.10 -3.45
C PRO A 33 -0.16 -5.64 -2.38
N ARG A 34 -0.84 -6.77 -2.64
CA ARG A 34 -1.76 -7.41 -1.68
C ARG A 34 -1.14 -7.68 -0.32
N ASN A 35 0.13 -8.06 -0.33
CA ASN A 35 0.88 -8.38 0.88
C ASN A 35 1.25 -7.16 1.72
N ILE A 36 0.91 -5.93 1.31
CA ILE A 36 0.95 -4.76 2.21
C ILE A 36 0.06 -4.98 3.45
N GLY A 37 -0.98 -5.82 3.32
CA GLY A 37 -1.81 -6.26 4.45
C GLY A 37 -1.09 -7.12 5.49
N ASN A 38 0.10 -7.66 5.18
CA ASN A 38 0.93 -8.42 6.12
C ASN A 38 1.68 -7.51 7.11
N LEU A 39 1.68 -6.20 6.89
CA LEU A 39 2.31 -5.21 7.77
C LEU A 39 1.47 -5.01 9.04
N THR A 40 1.41 -6.04 9.88
CA THR A 40 0.57 -6.09 11.07
C THR A 40 0.92 -5.05 12.13
N MET A 41 2.15 -4.55 12.13
CA MET A 41 2.64 -3.50 13.04
C MET A 41 2.48 -2.08 12.47
N LEU A 42 1.93 -1.93 11.26
CA LEU A 42 1.81 -0.64 10.58
C LEU A 42 0.77 0.26 11.27
N GLN A 43 1.19 1.48 11.57
CA GLN A 43 0.39 2.50 12.24
C GLN A 43 0.14 3.71 11.33
N VAL A 44 0.98 3.91 10.32
CA VAL A 44 0.84 5.01 9.36
C VAL A 44 1.16 4.49 7.98
N LEU A 45 0.23 4.73 7.06
CA LEU A 45 0.38 4.46 5.64
C LEU A 45 0.02 5.72 4.86
N CYS A 46 1.00 6.30 4.17
CA CYS A 46 0.82 7.47 3.32
C CYS A 46 1.18 7.09 1.88
N LEU A 47 0.17 7.06 1.00
CA LEU A 47 0.32 6.69 -0.43
C LEU A 47 -0.16 7.79 -1.38
N GLY A 48 -0.61 8.94 -0.84
CA GLY A 48 -1.21 10.02 -1.61
C GLY A 48 -0.26 10.60 -2.67
N TYR A 49 -0.81 11.29 -3.67
CA TYR A 49 -0.02 11.90 -4.73
C TYR A 49 0.91 10.88 -5.45
N ASN A 50 0.32 9.78 -5.92
CA ASN A 50 0.93 8.78 -6.81
C ASN A 50 -0.05 8.44 -7.95
N ASN A 51 0.39 7.63 -8.91
CA ASN A 51 -0.43 7.08 -10.01
C ASN A 51 -0.93 5.66 -9.70
N LEU A 52 -1.09 5.34 -8.41
CA LEU A 52 -1.53 4.01 -7.96
C LEU A 52 -2.97 3.74 -8.39
N THR A 53 -3.21 2.55 -8.93
CA THR A 53 -4.53 2.10 -9.35
C THR A 53 -5.12 1.14 -8.32
N GLY A 54 -6.45 1.00 -8.31
CA GLY A 54 -7.09 -0.13 -7.63
C GLY A 54 -6.66 -1.46 -8.24
N GLU A 55 -6.78 -2.56 -7.48
CA GLU A 55 -6.90 -3.86 -8.13
C GLU A 55 -8.15 -3.85 -9.01
N GLU A 56 -8.07 -4.48 -10.19
CA GLU A 56 -9.16 -4.58 -11.16
C GLU A 56 -10.46 -5.18 -10.59
N ASN A 57 -10.45 -5.70 -9.37
CA ASN A 57 -11.61 -6.19 -8.64
C ASN A 57 -11.63 -5.67 -7.19
N ASP A 58 -12.05 -4.41 -7.01
CA ASP A 58 -12.77 -3.81 -5.86
C ASP A 58 -12.28 -4.02 -4.39
N LYS A 59 -11.18 -4.74 -4.16
CA LYS A 59 -10.69 -5.10 -2.81
C LYS A 59 -9.74 -4.07 -2.20
N LEU A 60 -9.22 -3.13 -2.98
CA LEU A 60 -8.40 -2.04 -2.44
C LEU A 60 -9.25 -1.11 -1.57
N GLY A 61 -10.48 -0.80 -1.99
CA GLY A 61 -11.42 -0.04 -1.17
C GLY A 61 -11.74 -0.74 0.16
N GLU A 62 -11.88 -2.07 0.14
CA GLU A 62 -12.08 -2.86 1.37
C GLU A 62 -10.84 -2.92 2.24
N SER A 63 -9.65 -3.02 1.64
CA SER A 63 -8.37 -3.08 2.35
C SER A 63 -8.03 -1.73 2.99
N ILE A 64 -8.27 -0.62 2.27
CA ILE A 64 -8.15 0.74 2.81
C ILE A 64 -9.17 0.96 3.92
N LYS A 65 -10.45 0.59 3.73
CA LYS A 65 -11.46 0.65 4.81
C LYS A 65 -11.09 -0.20 6.02
N SER A 66 -10.48 -1.37 5.81
CA SER A 66 -10.02 -2.25 6.90
C SER A 66 -8.86 -1.61 7.67
N LEU A 67 -7.92 -0.96 6.97
CA LEU A 67 -6.81 -0.22 7.57
C LEU A 67 -7.31 1.03 8.30
N GLU A 68 -8.20 1.81 7.70
CA GLU A 68 -8.82 2.98 8.34
C GLU A 68 -9.55 2.62 9.64
N LYS A 69 -10.36 1.55 9.63
CA LYS A 69 -11.02 1.04 10.84
C LYS A 69 -10.00 0.63 11.91
N LYS A 70 -8.94 -0.08 11.54
CA LYS A 70 -7.88 -0.49 12.47
C LYS A 70 -7.09 0.69 13.03
N LEU A 71 -6.88 1.74 12.25
CA LEU A 71 -6.13 2.94 12.63
C LEU A 71 -6.95 3.93 13.46
N THR A 72 -8.28 3.93 13.32
CA THR A 72 -9.18 4.84 14.06
C THR A 72 -9.69 4.27 15.39
N GLY A 73 -9.50 2.97 15.65
CA GLY A 73 -9.83 2.37 16.95
C GLY A 73 -11.33 2.32 17.29
N LEU A 74 -12.20 2.36 16.27
CA LEU A 74 -13.66 2.15 16.41
C LEU A 74 -14.07 0.76 15.89
#